data_AF-A0A965JYE3-F1
#
_entry.id   AF-A0A965JYE3-F1
#
_cell.length_a   1.000
_cell.length_b   1.000
_cell.length_c   1.000
_cell.angle_alpha   90.00
_cell.angle_beta   90.00
_cell.angle_gamma   90.00
#
_symmetry.space_group_name_H-M   'P 1'
#
loop_
_entity.id
_entity.type
_entity.pdbx_description
1 polymer ?
#
loop_
_entity_poly.entity_id
_entity_poly.type
_entity_poly.pdbx_seq_one_letter_code
_entity_poly.pdbx_strand_id
1 'polypeptide(L)'
;DLHPESACGGPVDIHLLLDVDPRVLLAFEDAFNTLGEDEEPVDDFHFPLVLTWNLPPMQRGPDLLRLTIDLAPVGGMSMPLEVSAIDSYASATELGERRVSVVARVPVSLTAISRGEDPLCDLFERSGKISNFLLEQAESWPV
;
A
#
# COMPACT_ATOMS: atom_id res chain seq x y z
N ASP A 1 8.26 -6.21 -8.98
CA ASP A 1 9.10 -5.28 -8.23
C ASP A 1 8.82 -3.88 -8.75
N LEU A 2 8.15 -3.04 -7.97
CA LEU A 2 7.49 -1.79 -8.42
C LEU A 2 8.15 -0.53 -7.85
N HIS A 3 9.27 -0.66 -7.13
CA HIS A 3 10.08 0.51 -6.79
C HIS A 3 10.85 1.03 -8.01
N PRO A 4 11.15 2.34 -8.08
CA PRO A 4 12.02 2.91 -9.10
C PRO A 4 13.39 2.22 -9.12
N GLU A 5 14.02 2.06 -10.28
CA GLU A 5 15.36 1.43 -10.41
C GLU A 5 16.43 2.13 -9.55
N SER A 6 16.30 3.45 -9.36
CA SER A 6 17.14 4.25 -8.46
C SER A 6 17.00 3.91 -6.98
N ALA A 7 15.96 3.17 -6.61
CA ALA A 7 15.67 2.71 -5.26
C ALA A 7 16.04 1.22 -5.06
N CYS A 8 16.60 0.55 -6.08
CA CYS A 8 17.02 -0.84 -5.98
C CYS A 8 18.17 -0.98 -4.98
N GLY A 9 17.92 -1.67 -3.86
CA GLY A 9 18.82 -1.72 -2.70
C GLY A 9 18.80 -0.47 -1.81
N GLY A 10 17.83 0.43 -2.01
CA GLY A 10 17.59 1.61 -1.19
C GLY A 10 16.90 1.31 0.15
N PRO A 11 16.72 2.34 1.01
CA PRO A 11 16.23 2.14 2.38
C PRO A 11 14.77 1.70 2.46
N VAL A 12 13.97 1.94 1.43
CA VAL A 12 12.52 1.70 1.44
C VAL A 12 12.20 0.46 0.63
N ASP A 13 11.60 -0.51 1.30
CA ASP A 13 11.11 -1.75 0.70
C ASP A 13 9.58 -1.69 0.53
N ILE A 14 9.06 -2.13 -0.63
CA ILE A 14 7.64 -2.11 -0.94
C ILE A 14 7.12 -3.52 -1.21
N HIS A 15 6.14 -3.94 -0.41
CA HIS A 15 5.41 -5.18 -0.61
C HIS A 15 4.02 -4.90 -1.13
N LEU A 16 3.61 -5.67 -2.14
CA LEU A 16 2.24 -5.65 -2.66
C LEU A 16 1.61 -7.03 -2.46
N LEU A 17 0.41 -7.03 -1.90
CA LEU A 17 -0.37 -8.22 -1.64
C LEU A 17 -1.80 -7.99 -2.11
N LEU A 18 -2.26 -8.78 -3.07
CA LEU A 18 -3.69 -8.91 -3.36
C LEU A 18 -4.27 -9.97 -2.44
N ASP A 19 -5.15 -9.57 -1.53
CA ASP A 19 -5.80 -10.49 -0.61
C ASP A 19 -7.07 -11.06 -1.26
N VAL A 20 -7.00 -12.33 -1.65
CA VAL A 20 -8.08 -13.01 -2.38
C VAL A 20 -8.88 -13.86 -1.40
N ASP A 21 -10.09 -13.39 -1.04
CA ASP A 21 -11.06 -14.22 -0.32
C ASP A 21 -11.81 -15.11 -1.32
N PRO A 22 -11.66 -16.45 -1.24
CA PRO A 22 -12.36 -17.37 -2.13
C PRO A 22 -13.88 -17.23 -2.09
N ARG A 23 -14.46 -16.80 -0.96
CA ARG A 23 -15.92 -16.61 -0.85
C ARG A 23 -16.39 -15.43 -1.69
N VAL A 24 -15.61 -14.35 -1.72
CA VAL A 24 -15.90 -13.18 -2.56
C VAL A 24 -15.76 -13.54 -4.03
N LEU A 25 -14.73 -14.33 -4.39
CA LEU A 25 -14.55 -14.81 -5.76
C LEU A 25 -15.73 -15.66 -6.24
N LEU A 26 -16.11 -16.66 -5.45
CA LEU A 26 -17.22 -17.56 -5.79
C LEU A 26 -18.55 -16.80 -5.86
N ALA A 27 -18.79 -15.85 -4.96
CA ALA A 27 -20.00 -15.03 -5.01
C ALA A 27 -20.04 -14.11 -6.24
N PHE A 28 -18.88 -13.58 -6.67
CA PHE A 28 -18.76 -12.85 -7.92
C PHE A 28 -19.05 -13.74 -9.13
N GLU A 29 -18.46 -14.95 -9.19
CA GLU A 29 -18.71 -15.92 -10.27
C GLU A 29 -20.19 -16.30 -10.36
N ASP A 30 -20.84 -16.57 -9.23
CA ASP A 30 -22.27 -16.89 -9.17
C ASP A 30 -23.11 -15.72 -9.71
N ALA A 31 -22.84 -14.49 -9.24
CA ALA A 31 -23.55 -13.30 -9.71
C ALA A 31 -23.33 -13.07 -11.22
N PHE A 32 -22.08 -13.16 -11.68
CA PHE A 32 -21.70 -12.96 -13.07
C PHE A 32 -22.37 -13.98 -14.01
N ASN A 33 -22.45 -15.25 -13.61
CA ASN A 33 -23.09 -16.31 -14.40
C ASN A 33 -24.62 -16.17 -14.50
N THR A 34 -25.24 -15.34 -13.65
CA THR A 34 -26.69 -15.08 -13.69
C THR A 34 -27.07 -13.87 -14.54
N LEU A 35 -26.10 -13.09 -14.99
CA LEU A 35 -26.33 -11.90 -15.82
C LEU A 35 -26.90 -12.29 -17.19
N GLY A 36 -27.89 -11.51 -17.66
CA GLY A 36 -28.32 -11.56 -19.05
C GLY A 36 -27.24 -11.07 -20.02
N GLU A 37 -27.36 -11.41 -21.32
CA GLU A 37 -26.38 -11.02 -22.36
C GLU A 37 -26.16 -9.49 -22.47
N ASP A 38 -27.16 -8.69 -22.10
CA ASP A 38 -27.13 -7.22 -22.14
C ASP A 38 -27.03 -6.59 -20.73
N GLU A 39 -26.81 -7.39 -19.68
CA GLU A 39 -26.80 -6.91 -18.29
C GLU A 39 -25.37 -6.62 -17.81
N GLU A 40 -25.17 -5.47 -17.17
CA GLU A 40 -23.87 -5.11 -16.59
C GLU A 40 -23.73 -5.66 -15.16
N PRO A 41 -22.55 -6.23 -14.80
CA PRO A 41 -22.31 -6.64 -13.43
C PRO A 41 -22.30 -5.43 -12.50
N VAL A 42 -22.95 -5.55 -11.35
CA VAL A 42 -22.82 -4.59 -10.25
C VAL A 42 -21.40 -4.61 -9.68
N ASP A 43 -20.92 -3.44 -9.26
CA ASP A 43 -19.58 -3.28 -8.69
C ASP A 43 -19.58 -3.48 -7.17
N ASP A 44 -20.00 -4.66 -6.73
CA ASP A 44 -20.11 -4.99 -5.29
C ASP A 44 -18.93 -5.83 -4.78
N PHE A 45 -18.17 -6.44 -5.68
CA PHE A 45 -17.12 -7.42 -5.34
C PHE A 45 -15.73 -6.84 -5.52
N HIS A 46 -14.99 -6.79 -4.42
CA HIS A 46 -13.66 -6.18 -4.37
C HIS A 46 -12.66 -7.06 -3.62
N PHE A 47 -11.42 -7.10 -4.10
CA PHE A 47 -10.29 -7.59 -3.32
C PHE A 47 -9.46 -6.42 -2.78
N PRO A 48 -9.03 -6.46 -1.51
CA PRO A 48 -8.07 -5.48 -1.03
C PRO A 48 -6.69 -5.74 -1.65
N LEU A 49 -6.17 -4.73 -2.35
CA LEU A 49 -4.75 -4.64 -2.67
C LEU A 49 -4.07 -3.84 -1.55
N VAL A 50 -3.19 -4.53 -0.83
CA VAL A 50 -2.43 -3.99 0.29
C VAL A 50 -1.04 -3.63 -0.19
N LEU A 51 -0.67 -2.37 -0.02
CA LEU A 51 0.68 -1.86 -0.27
C LEU A 51 1.32 -1.56 1.08
N THR A 52 2.52 -2.10 1.33
CA THR A 52 3.26 -1.89 2.58
C THR A 52 4.65 -1.36 2.25
N TRP A 53 4.95 -0.14 2.71
CA TRP A 53 6.29 0.43 2.70
C TRP A 53 6.93 0.21 4.05
N ASN A 54 8.08 -0.48 4.05
CA ASN A 54 8.88 -0.68 5.25
C ASN A 54 10.14 0.18 5.15
N LEU A 55 10.35 0.97 6.19
CA LEU A 55 11.49 1.87 6.32
C LEU A 55 12.59 1.12 7.09
N PRO A 56 13.87 1.47 6.90
CA PRO A 56 14.95 0.79 7.59
C PRO A 56 14.88 1.09 9.09
N PRO A 57 15.55 0.29 9.94
CA PRO A 57 15.66 0.58 11.36
C PRO A 57 16.36 1.93 11.58
N MET A 58 15.85 2.73 12.50
CA MET A 58 16.38 4.06 12.82
C MET A 58 16.45 4.29 14.32
N GLN A 59 17.46 5.03 14.78
CA GLN A 59 17.54 5.44 16.18
C GLN A 59 16.64 6.64 16.52
N ARG A 60 16.42 7.55 15.56
CA ARG A 60 15.46 8.65 15.69
C ARG A 60 14.50 8.64 14.51
N GLY A 61 13.36 7.98 14.70
CA GLY A 61 12.25 7.96 13.76
C GLY A 61 11.60 9.33 13.54
N PRO A 62 10.89 9.53 12.42
CA PRO A 62 10.05 10.71 12.21
C PRO A 62 8.91 10.78 13.24
N ASP A 63 8.36 11.98 13.43
CA ASP A 63 7.08 12.14 14.09
C ASP A 63 5.98 11.53 13.21
N LEU A 64 5.26 10.52 13.72
CA LEU A 64 4.31 9.75 12.92
C LEU A 64 3.10 10.59 12.50
N LEU A 65 2.65 11.51 13.35
CA LEU A 65 1.53 12.40 13.02
C LEU A 65 1.94 13.35 11.90
N ARG A 66 3.17 13.90 11.98
CA ARG A 66 3.71 14.75 10.93
C ARG A 66 3.85 13.99 9.62
N LEU A 67 4.44 12.79 9.65
CA LEU A 67 4.58 11.94 8.47
C LEU A 67 3.22 11.61 7.85
N THR A 68 2.21 11.30 8.67
CA THR A 68 0.83 11.07 8.21
C THR A 68 0.25 12.29 7.50
N ILE A 69 0.43 13.49 8.07
CA ILE A 69 -0.07 14.74 7.49
C ILE A 69 0.61 15.04 6.16
N ASP A 70 1.94 14.87 6.07
CA ASP A 70 2.69 15.16 4.85
C ASP A 70 2.41 14.12 3.75
N LEU A 71 2.10 12.86 4.11
CA LEU A 71 1.70 11.80 3.18
C LEU A 71 0.25 11.90 2.71
N ALA A 72 -0.66 12.45 3.51
CA ALA A 72 -2.07 12.58 3.17
C ALA A 72 -2.33 13.22 1.79
N PRO A 73 -1.71 14.35 1.39
CA PRO A 73 -1.90 14.90 0.05
C PRO A 73 -1.28 14.04 -1.06
N VAL A 74 -0.25 13.24 -0.77
CA VAL A 74 0.39 12.33 -1.74
C VAL A 74 -0.53 11.13 -2.03
N GLY A 75 -1.10 10.52 -0.98
CA GLY A 75 -2.09 9.44 -1.09
C GLY A 75 -3.45 9.92 -1.60
N GLY A 76 -3.84 11.14 -1.26
CA GLY A 76 -5.15 11.69 -1.60
C GLY A 76 -6.31 10.84 -1.05
N MET A 77 -7.51 11.06 -1.58
CA MET A 77 -8.71 10.32 -1.15
C MET A 77 -8.74 8.88 -1.66
N SER A 78 -8.03 8.59 -2.75
CA SER A 78 -8.03 7.27 -3.41
C SER A 78 -7.11 6.26 -2.74
N MET A 79 -6.12 6.72 -1.96
CA MET A 79 -5.16 5.86 -1.27
C MET A 79 -4.94 6.36 0.15
N PRO A 80 -5.87 6.06 1.07
CA PRO A 80 -5.68 6.39 2.49
C PRO A 80 -4.48 5.62 3.04
N LEU A 81 -3.61 6.35 3.76
CA LEU A 81 -2.36 5.82 4.30
C LEU A 81 -2.43 5.71 5.82
N GLU A 82 -2.06 4.54 6.32
CA GLU A 82 -1.86 4.25 7.73
C GLU A 82 -0.35 4.28 8.02
N VAL A 83 0.07 5.05 9.02
CA VAL A 83 1.47 5.13 9.44
C VAL A 83 1.60 4.55 10.84
N SER A 84 2.51 3.60 11.00
CA SER A 84 2.76 2.93 12.27
C SER A 84 4.26 2.78 12.54
N ALA A 85 4.63 2.57 13.81
CA ALA A 85 6.00 2.26 14.17
C ALA A 85 6.07 1.18 15.26
N ILE A 86 7.15 0.41 15.22
CA ILE A 86 7.47 -0.63 16.20
C ILE A 86 8.86 -0.33 16.75
N ASP A 87 8.97 -0.31 18.08
CA ASP A 87 10.25 -0.24 18.78
C ASP A 87 10.66 -1.64 19.23
N SER A 88 11.90 -2.02 18.91
CA SER A 88 12.51 -3.28 19.34
C SER A 88 13.77 -3.03 20.15
N TYR A 89 13.90 -3.74 21.28
CA TYR A 89 15.05 -3.68 22.18
C TYR A 89 15.60 -5.10 22.34
N ALA A 90 16.84 -5.34 21.92
CA ALA A 90 17.48 -6.65 22.08
C ALA A 90 17.80 -6.94 23.56
N SER A 91 18.13 -5.90 24.34
CA SER A 91 18.27 -5.97 25.80
C SER A 91 17.93 -4.62 26.46
N ALA A 92 17.70 -4.61 27.77
CA ALA A 92 17.36 -3.40 28.54
C ALA A 92 18.51 -2.37 28.59
N THR A 93 19.73 -2.76 28.22
CA THR A 93 20.93 -1.91 28.21
C THR A 93 21.31 -1.43 26.81
N GLU A 94 20.67 -1.97 25.77
CA GLU A 94 20.93 -1.60 24.39
C GLU A 94 20.00 -0.50 23.90
N LEU A 95 20.46 0.21 22.88
CA LEU A 95 19.65 1.21 22.20
C LEU A 95 18.54 0.50 21.42
N GLY A 96 17.34 1.08 21.47
CA GLY A 96 16.20 0.57 20.71
C GLY A 96 16.32 0.88 19.23
N GLU A 97 15.81 -0.02 18.41
CA GLU A 97 15.59 0.20 16.98
C GLU A 97 14.12 0.52 16.74
N ARG A 98 13.83 1.64 16.08
CA ARG A 98 12.48 1.95 15.60
C ARG A 98 12.36 1.57 14.13
N ARG A 99 11.33 0.81 13.78
CA ARG A 99 10.91 0.54 12.40
C ARG A 99 9.58 1.22 12.14
N VAL A 100 9.49 1.94 11.02
CA VAL A 100 8.25 2.60 10.60
C VAL A 100 7.69 1.84 9.40
N SER A 101 6.37 1.67 9.38
CA SER A 101 5.65 1.05 8.27
C SER A 101 4.51 1.97 7.82
N VAL A 102 4.38 2.13 6.51
CA VAL A 102 3.25 2.82 5.89
C VAL A 102 2.43 1.78 5.14
N VAL A 103 1.12 1.77 5.32
CA VAL A 103 0.22 0.80 4.70
C VAL A 103 -0.92 1.52 3.98
N ALA A 104 -1.18 1.12 2.73
CA ALA A 104 -2.40 1.46 2.01
C ALA A 104 -3.22 0.19 1.78
N ARG A 105 -4.54 0.30 1.89
CA ARG A 105 -5.49 -0.76 1.50
C ARG A 105 -6.47 -0.17 0.50
N VAL A 106 -6.39 -0.60 -0.75
CA VAL A 106 -7.24 -0.09 -1.83
C VAL A 106 -8.11 -1.22 -2.37
N PRO A 107 -9.44 -1.04 -2.43
CA PRO A 107 -10.31 -2.03 -3.03
C PRO A 107 -10.11 -2.07 -4.54
N VAL A 108 -9.91 -3.27 -5.09
CA VAL A 108 -9.80 -3.52 -6.53
C VAL A 108 -11.08 -4.22 -7.00
N SER A 109 -11.79 -3.58 -7.92
CA SER A 109 -13.05 -4.07 -8.50
C SER A 109 -12.82 -5.29 -9.39
N LEU A 110 -13.55 -6.38 -9.11
CA LEU A 110 -13.57 -7.56 -9.98
C LEU A 110 -14.36 -7.32 -11.26
N THR A 111 -15.40 -6.49 -11.17
CA THR A 111 -16.21 -6.08 -12.31
C THR A 111 -15.36 -5.29 -13.31
N ALA A 112 -14.59 -4.30 -12.87
CA ALA A 112 -13.68 -3.54 -13.71
C ALA A 112 -12.64 -4.45 -14.41
N ILE A 113 -12.02 -5.35 -13.64
CA ILE A 113 -11.06 -6.34 -14.18
C ILE A 113 -11.72 -7.23 -15.24
N SER A 114 -12.95 -7.71 -15.00
CA SER A 114 -13.67 -8.57 -15.95
C SER A 114 -13.98 -7.86 -17.27
N ARG A 115 -14.14 -6.53 -17.25
CA ARG A 115 -14.32 -5.68 -18.44
C ARG A 115 -13.01 -5.32 -19.14
N GLY A 116 -11.86 -5.75 -18.60
CA GLY A 116 -10.55 -5.40 -19.13
C GLY A 116 -10.13 -3.95 -18.85
N GLU A 117 -10.77 -3.29 -17.87
CA GLU A 117 -10.31 -2.00 -17.36
C GLU A 117 -9.02 -2.19 -16.56
N ASP A 118 -8.17 -1.16 -16.54
CA ASP A 118 -6.93 -1.15 -15.75
C ASP A 118 -7.05 -0.15 -14.58
N PRO A 119 -7.65 -0.57 -13.45
CA PRO A 119 -7.74 0.28 -12.27
C PRO A 119 -6.39 0.44 -11.54
N LEU A 120 -5.33 -0.26 -11.98
CA LEU A 120 -4.06 -0.34 -11.26
C LEU A 120 -3.03 0.68 -11.74
N CYS A 121 -3.13 1.21 -12.96
CA CYS A 121 -2.19 2.22 -13.47
C CYS A 121 -2.09 3.44 -12.54
N ASP A 122 -3.22 4.10 -12.25
CA ASP A 122 -3.26 5.28 -11.38
C ASP A 122 -2.79 4.97 -9.95
N LEU A 123 -3.12 3.76 -9.48
CA LEU A 123 -2.68 3.25 -8.18
C LEU A 123 -1.16 3.12 -8.12
N PHE A 124 -0.55 2.52 -9.14
CA PHE A 124 0.89 2.31 -9.19
C PHE A 124 1.66 3.61 -9.39
N GLU A 125 1.17 4.53 -10.22
CA GLU A 125 1.74 5.88 -10.33
C GLU A 125 1.75 6.60 -8.97
N ARG A 126 0.65 6.49 -8.21
CA ARG A 126 0.56 7.08 -6.88
C ARG A 126 1.47 6.38 -5.87
N SER A 127 1.56 5.06 -5.94
CA SER A 127 2.49 4.29 -5.11
C SER A 127 3.93 4.73 -5.34
N GLY A 128 4.31 5.02 -6.59
CA GLY A 128 5.62 5.59 -6.94
C GLY A 128 5.85 6.97 -6.32
N LYS A 129 4.84 7.85 -6.30
CA LYS A 129 4.93 9.18 -5.63
C LYS A 129 5.16 9.03 -4.12
N ILE A 130 4.51 8.06 -3.48
CA ILE A 130 4.71 7.76 -2.05
C ILE A 130 6.13 7.23 -1.81
N SER A 131 6.58 6.27 -2.63
CA SER A 131 7.95 5.74 -2.53
C SER A 131 8.99 6.85 -2.68
N ASN A 132 8.85 7.73 -3.67
CA ASN A 132 9.76 8.86 -3.87
C ASN A 132 9.73 9.83 -2.68
N PHE A 133 8.55 10.17 -2.17
CA PHE A 133 8.42 11.00 -0.98
C PHE A 133 9.16 10.40 0.22
N LEU A 134 8.99 9.09 0.47
CA LEU A 134 9.66 8.40 1.57
C LEU A 134 11.18 8.36 1.39
N LEU A 135 11.66 8.17 0.16
CA LEU A 135 13.09 8.19 -0.16
C LEU A 135 13.72 9.57 0.04
N GLU A 136 13.04 10.64 -0.37
CA GLU A 136 13.49 12.01 -0.14
C GLU A 136 13.60 12.34 1.36
N GLN A 137 12.68 11.81 2.18
CA GLN A 137 12.74 11.96 3.63
C GLN A 137 13.82 11.06 4.26
N ALA A 138 14.16 9.93 3.66
CA ALA A 138 15.12 8.97 4.21
C ALA A 138 16.55 9.53 4.35
N GLU A 139 16.95 10.53 3.56
CA GLU A 139 18.24 11.20 3.76
C GLU A 139 18.30 12.04 5.06
N SER A 140 17.14 12.51 5.53
CA SER A 140 17.02 13.29 6.77
C SER A 140 16.90 12.44 8.03
N TRP A 141 16.79 11.13 7.85
CA TRP A 141 16.55 10.14 8.88
C TRP A 141 17.88 9.66 9.46
N PRO A 142 18.25 10.05 10.69
CA PRO A 142 19.52 9.64 11.28
C PRO A 142 19.54 8.12 11.50
N VAL A 143 20.55 7.49 10.90
CA VAL A 143 20.94 6.09 11.12
C VAL A 143 21.71 5.97 12.43
#